data_AF-A0A3B1DXJ6-F1
#
_entry.id   AF-A0A3B1DXJ6-F1
#
_cell.length_a   1.000
_cell.length_b   1.000
_cell.length_c   1.000
_cell.angle_alpha   90.00
_cell.angle_beta   90.00
_cell.angle_gamma   90.00
#
_symmetry.space_group_name_H-M   'P 1'
#
loop_
_entity.id
_entity.type
_entity.pdbx_description
1 polymer ?
#
loop_
_entity_poly.entity_id
_entity_poly.type
_entity_poly.pdbx_seq_one_letter_code
_entity_poly.pdbx_strand_id
1 'polypeptide(L)'
;GARASAIPIPGLSDVEYLTNENLFSLTELPPRFAIIGAGPIGCEMAQCFARFGSEVTLFEMQEHVLSREDADAALIVEESLRKDGINLMTNSSNIQIESAGNEKKILFQQAGEEKEIVVDQILVSVGRTPNVEGLNLEGVNVQYDARSGVQVDDKLRTTNKHIYAAGDICFPYKFTHTADFQARIVIGNTLFMGRSKTSRLTIPWCTYTDPEIAHVGLYEHQAKEKGYEIDTFVQPFSGVDRAILDGEEEGFAKVHVKKGTDQILGATIVAAHAGDLISEFTLAITNDIGLSGIGKTIHPYPTQADSIRKLGDAYSRTRLTPFVKKLFNFWLRITG
;
A
#
# COMPACT_ATOMS: atom_id res chain seq x y z
N GLY A 1 -2.94 -12.36 15.59
CA GLY A 1 -1.91 -11.86 14.68
C GLY A 1 -1.74 -12.78 13.49
N ALA A 2 -0.69 -12.54 12.69
CA ALA A 2 -0.30 -13.38 11.56
C ALA A 2 1.22 -13.60 11.60
N ARG A 3 1.68 -14.60 10.86
CA ARG A 3 3.09 -14.95 10.63
C ARG A 3 3.44 -14.82 9.14
N ALA A 4 4.72 -14.89 8.79
CA ALA A 4 5.14 -14.97 7.40
C ALA A 4 4.46 -16.16 6.68
N SER A 5 3.94 -15.94 5.48
CA SER A 5 3.37 -17.03 4.69
C SER A 5 4.49 -17.93 4.17
N ALA A 6 4.38 -19.22 4.46
CA ALA A 6 5.17 -20.24 3.76
C ALA A 6 4.45 -20.60 2.46
N ILE A 7 5.01 -20.20 1.31
CA ILE A 7 4.65 -20.78 0.02
C ILE A 7 5.46 -22.07 -0.13
N PRO A 8 4.85 -23.18 -0.60
CA PRO A 8 5.57 -24.43 -0.85
C PRO A 8 6.47 -24.26 -2.08
N ILE A 9 7.58 -23.55 -1.91
CA ILE A 9 8.68 -23.46 -2.89
C ILE A 9 9.50 -24.74 -2.73
N PRO A 10 9.63 -25.58 -3.78
CA PRO A 10 10.42 -26.80 -3.73
C PRO A 10 11.86 -26.53 -3.25
N GLY A 11 12.31 -27.31 -2.27
CA GLY A 11 13.65 -27.22 -1.67
C GLY A 11 13.89 -26.04 -0.71
N LEU A 12 12.93 -25.11 -0.55
CA LEU A 12 13.06 -24.01 0.43
C LEU A 12 13.20 -24.53 1.87
N SER A 13 12.53 -25.64 2.21
CA SER A 13 12.62 -26.25 3.55
C SER A 13 13.98 -26.83 3.88
N ASP A 14 14.82 -27.04 2.87
CA ASP A 14 16.09 -27.74 2.98
C ASP A 14 17.27 -26.75 3.15
N VAL A 15 16.98 -25.44 3.14
CA VAL A 15 17.94 -24.37 3.34
C VAL A 15 17.49 -23.42 4.45
N GLU A 16 18.44 -22.71 5.05
CA GLU A 16 18.12 -21.57 5.90
C GLU A 16 17.66 -20.39 5.04
N TYR A 17 16.54 -19.77 5.43
CA TYR A 17 15.99 -18.58 4.79
C TYR A 17 15.47 -17.58 5.82
N LEU A 18 15.34 -16.32 5.39
CA LEU A 18 14.84 -15.23 6.19
C LEU A 18 13.37 -14.96 5.94
N THR A 19 12.74 -14.39 6.95
CA THR A 19 11.40 -13.83 6.94
C THR A 19 11.43 -12.49 7.70
N ASN A 20 10.31 -11.79 7.75
CA ASN A 20 10.18 -10.59 8.58
C ASN A 20 10.40 -10.83 10.09
N GLU A 21 10.51 -12.08 10.56
CA GLU A 21 10.72 -12.41 11.98
C GLU A 21 12.20 -12.47 12.37
N ASN A 22 13.09 -12.91 11.47
CA ASN A 22 14.52 -13.12 11.75
C ASN A 22 15.45 -12.18 10.97
N LEU A 23 14.98 -11.53 9.89
CA LEU A 23 15.77 -10.61 9.07
C LEU A 23 16.45 -9.50 9.88
N PHE A 24 15.71 -8.89 10.83
CA PHE A 24 16.21 -7.78 11.64
C PHE A 24 17.22 -8.20 12.72
N SER A 25 17.49 -9.50 12.86
CA SER A 25 18.53 -10.03 13.76
C SER A 25 19.86 -10.28 13.05
N LEU A 26 19.95 -10.03 11.74
CA LEU A 26 21.20 -10.14 11.01
C LEU A 26 22.26 -9.17 11.57
N THR A 27 23.45 -9.70 11.83
CA THR A 27 24.62 -8.91 12.24
C THR A 27 25.62 -8.74 11.11
N GLU A 28 25.46 -9.48 10.02
CA GLU A 28 26.30 -9.45 8.83
C GLU A 28 25.44 -9.19 7.60
N LEU A 29 25.95 -8.35 6.70
CA LEU A 29 25.28 -8.01 5.45
C LEU A 29 25.50 -9.16 4.44
N PRO A 30 24.45 -9.83 3.93
CA PRO A 30 24.61 -10.86 2.92
C PRO A 30 25.13 -10.26 1.61
N PRO A 31 26.26 -10.75 1.05
CA PRO A 31 26.82 -10.17 -0.17
C PRO A 31 25.88 -10.26 -1.37
N ARG A 32 25.30 -11.44 -1.63
CA ARG A 32 24.23 -11.65 -2.62
C ARG A 32 22.94 -12.05 -1.92
N PHE A 33 21.89 -11.27 -2.13
CA PHE A 33 20.64 -11.40 -1.40
C PHE A 33 19.46 -11.53 -2.36
N ALA A 34 18.82 -12.70 -2.36
CA ALA A 34 17.58 -12.89 -3.11
C ALA A 34 16.38 -12.58 -2.23
N ILE A 35 15.39 -11.90 -2.80
CA ILE A 35 14.12 -11.61 -2.15
C ILE A 35 13.02 -12.17 -3.03
N ILE A 36 12.18 -13.04 -2.47
CA ILE A 36 11.06 -13.68 -3.18
C ILE A 36 9.76 -12.99 -2.78
N GLY A 37 9.18 -12.26 -3.73
CA GLY A 37 7.92 -11.52 -3.60
C GLY A 37 8.13 -10.01 -3.49
N ALA A 38 7.73 -9.26 -4.53
CA ALA A 38 7.87 -7.80 -4.61
C ALA A 38 6.60 -7.07 -4.14
N GLY A 39 6.04 -7.52 -3.02
CA GLY A 39 5.09 -6.73 -2.23
C GLY A 39 5.80 -5.66 -1.38
N PRO A 40 5.08 -4.92 -0.52
CA PRO A 40 5.63 -3.81 0.25
C PRO A 40 6.93 -4.15 1.00
N ILE A 41 6.90 -5.23 1.80
CA ILE A 41 8.08 -5.70 2.56
C ILE A 41 9.25 -6.05 1.61
N GLY A 42 8.96 -6.69 0.48
CA GLY A 42 9.99 -7.08 -0.48
C GLY A 42 10.69 -5.88 -1.10
N CYS A 43 9.93 -4.87 -1.51
CA CYS A 43 10.48 -3.63 -2.07
C CYS A 43 11.26 -2.83 -1.04
N GLU A 44 10.71 -2.63 0.17
CA GLU A 44 11.39 -1.94 1.26
C GLU A 44 12.73 -2.60 1.62
N MET A 45 12.74 -3.93 1.77
CA MET A 45 13.95 -4.65 2.11
C MET A 45 14.94 -4.71 0.94
N ALA A 46 14.46 -4.81 -0.30
CA ALA A 46 15.33 -4.78 -1.48
C ALA A 46 16.10 -3.46 -1.55
N GLN A 47 15.41 -2.33 -1.41
CA GLN A 47 16.03 -1.01 -1.44
C GLN A 47 16.99 -0.79 -0.28
N CYS A 48 16.58 -1.18 0.93
CA CYS A 48 17.40 -1.07 2.12
C CYS A 48 18.73 -1.84 1.99
N PHE A 49 18.67 -3.12 1.61
CA PHE A 49 19.87 -3.95 1.50
C PHE A 49 20.75 -3.57 0.31
N ALA A 50 20.17 -3.14 -0.82
CA ALA A 50 20.95 -2.61 -1.93
C ALA A 50 21.73 -1.36 -1.52
N ARG A 51 21.09 -0.42 -0.81
CA ARG A 51 21.75 0.80 -0.29
C ARG A 51 22.78 0.51 0.80
N PHE A 52 22.64 -0.58 1.55
CA PHE A 52 23.69 -1.06 2.46
C PHE A 52 24.87 -1.73 1.74
N GLY A 53 24.71 -2.14 0.48
CA GLY A 53 25.78 -2.67 -0.37
C GLY A 53 25.63 -4.14 -0.77
N SER A 54 24.48 -4.78 -0.51
CA SER A 54 24.19 -6.12 -1.04
C SER A 54 23.90 -6.09 -2.54
N GLU A 55 24.33 -7.11 -3.27
CA GLU A 55 23.82 -7.41 -4.60
C GLU A 55 22.43 -8.06 -4.46
N VAL A 56 21.38 -7.28 -4.67
CA VAL A 56 20.00 -7.72 -4.45
C VAL A 56 19.36 -8.21 -5.75
N THR A 57 18.76 -9.39 -5.71
CA THR A 57 17.83 -9.87 -6.75
C THR A 57 16.42 -9.99 -6.18
N LEU A 58 15.46 -9.24 -6.74
CA LEU A 58 14.08 -9.23 -6.29
C LEU A 58 13.20 -9.94 -7.32
N PHE A 59 12.55 -11.02 -6.91
CA PHE A 59 11.67 -11.83 -7.75
C PHE A 59 10.20 -11.43 -7.58
N GLU A 60 9.51 -11.28 -8.71
CA GLU A 60 8.07 -11.04 -8.77
C GLU A 60 7.43 -11.91 -9.85
N MET A 61 6.28 -12.52 -9.53
CA MET A 61 5.52 -13.33 -10.48
C MET A 61 4.74 -12.46 -11.46
N GLN A 62 4.31 -11.28 -11.02
CA GLN A 62 3.59 -10.30 -11.83
C GLN A 62 4.54 -9.49 -12.72
N GLU A 63 3.95 -8.67 -13.59
CA GLU A 63 4.66 -7.86 -14.57
C GLU A 63 5.50 -6.74 -13.95
N HIS A 64 5.04 -6.19 -12.83
CA HIS A 64 5.66 -5.09 -12.10
C HIS A 64 5.62 -5.35 -10.59
N VAL A 65 6.50 -4.66 -9.86
CA VAL A 65 6.50 -4.66 -8.38
C VAL A 65 5.22 -4.03 -7.85
N LEU A 66 4.86 -4.30 -6.58
CA LEU A 66 3.70 -3.69 -5.93
C LEU A 66 2.40 -3.80 -6.75
N SER A 67 2.16 -4.96 -7.37
CA SER A 67 1.04 -5.24 -8.31
C SER A 67 -0.38 -5.00 -7.79
N ARG A 68 -0.55 -4.63 -6.52
CA ARG A 68 -1.83 -4.22 -5.92
C ARG A 68 -2.05 -2.71 -5.92
N GLU A 69 -1.00 -1.94 -6.20
CA GLU A 69 -1.05 -0.49 -6.39
C GLU A 69 -1.50 -0.16 -7.81
N ASP A 70 -1.79 1.11 -8.09
CA ASP A 70 -1.96 1.54 -9.49
C ASP A 70 -0.63 1.38 -10.24
N ALA A 71 -0.71 0.90 -11.49
CA ALA A 71 0.48 0.62 -12.30
C ALA A 71 1.37 1.86 -12.52
N ASP A 72 0.78 3.05 -12.66
CA ASP A 72 1.53 4.30 -12.81
C ASP A 72 2.35 4.64 -11.56
N ALA A 73 1.83 4.34 -10.37
CA ALA A 73 2.53 4.52 -9.10
C ALA A 73 3.63 3.47 -8.92
N ALA A 74 3.31 2.20 -9.16
CA ALA A 74 4.24 1.09 -9.01
C ALA A 74 5.47 1.21 -9.93
N LEU A 75 5.28 1.66 -11.18
CA LEU A 75 6.37 1.81 -12.15
C LEU A 75 7.40 2.88 -11.74
N ILE A 76 6.99 3.91 -10.99
CA ILE A 76 7.92 4.92 -10.45
C ILE A 76 8.85 4.26 -9.42
N VAL A 77 8.28 3.48 -8.49
CA VAL A 77 9.08 2.72 -7.52
C VAL A 77 9.93 1.67 -8.21
N GLU A 78 9.41 0.97 -9.22
CA GLU A 78 10.19 0.00 -9.99
C GLU A 78 11.46 0.63 -10.58
N GLU A 79 11.33 1.79 -11.21
CA GLU A 79 12.46 2.53 -11.77
C GLU A 79 13.43 2.98 -10.68
N SER A 80 12.93 3.44 -9.52
CA SER A 80 13.79 3.79 -8.38
C SER A 80 14.58 2.58 -7.86
N LEU A 81 13.95 1.41 -7.73
CA LEU A 81 14.63 0.18 -7.33
C LEU A 81 15.72 -0.21 -8.34
N ARG A 82 15.48 -0.03 -9.64
CA ARG A 82 16.51 -0.25 -10.68
C ARG A 82 17.66 0.74 -10.59
N LYS A 83 17.38 2.03 -10.32
CA LYS A 83 18.41 3.05 -10.09
C LYS A 83 19.30 2.72 -8.90
N ASP A 84 18.73 2.12 -7.85
CA ASP A 84 19.45 1.62 -6.68
C ASP A 84 20.24 0.31 -6.95
N GLY A 85 20.25 -0.18 -8.20
CA GLY A 85 21.05 -1.33 -8.63
C GLY A 85 20.42 -2.69 -8.38
N ILE A 86 19.13 -2.74 -8.05
CA ILE A 86 18.43 -4.00 -7.77
C ILE A 86 18.16 -4.76 -9.08
N ASN A 87 18.53 -6.03 -9.11
CA ASN A 87 18.20 -6.95 -10.19
C ASN A 87 16.73 -7.39 -10.08
N LEU A 88 15.83 -6.68 -10.74
CA LEU A 88 14.39 -7.02 -10.74
C LEU A 88 14.07 -8.12 -11.74
N MET A 89 13.57 -9.25 -11.23
CA MET A 89 13.17 -10.44 -11.98
C MET A 89 11.64 -10.55 -11.99
N THR A 90 10.95 -9.66 -12.70
CA THR A 90 9.50 -9.73 -12.90
C THR A 90 9.12 -10.85 -13.87
N ASN A 91 7.84 -11.25 -13.88
CA ASN A 91 7.35 -12.40 -14.65
C ASN A 91 8.14 -13.70 -14.38
N SER A 92 8.65 -13.87 -13.17
CA SER A 92 9.42 -15.05 -12.77
C SER A 92 8.52 -16.06 -12.09
N SER A 93 8.55 -17.30 -12.56
CA SER A 93 7.68 -18.38 -12.11
C SER A 93 8.48 -19.66 -11.82
N ASN A 94 7.82 -20.68 -11.27
CA ASN A 94 8.41 -22.00 -11.02
C ASN A 94 9.74 -21.93 -10.25
N ILE A 95 9.81 -21.05 -9.25
CA ILE A 95 10.98 -20.92 -8.39
C ILE A 95 11.22 -22.21 -7.61
N GLN A 96 12.44 -22.73 -7.66
CA GLN A 96 12.93 -23.86 -6.89
C GLN A 96 14.27 -23.50 -6.26
N ILE A 97 14.56 -24.07 -5.10
CA ILE A 97 15.78 -23.77 -4.35
C ILE A 97 16.55 -25.07 -4.13
N GLU A 98 17.84 -25.03 -4.41
CA GLU A 98 18.78 -26.11 -4.15
C GLU A 98 19.89 -25.63 -3.21
N SER A 99 20.30 -26.50 -2.28
CA SER A 99 21.50 -26.23 -1.47
C SER A 99 22.75 -26.34 -2.33
N ALA A 100 23.61 -25.32 -2.27
CA ALA A 100 24.89 -25.25 -2.97
C ALA A 100 26.02 -25.05 -1.93
N GLY A 101 26.17 -26.00 -1.01
CA GLY A 101 27.10 -25.86 0.12
C GLY A 101 26.59 -24.82 1.12
N ASN A 102 27.33 -23.73 1.32
CA ASN A 102 26.90 -22.61 2.17
C ASN A 102 25.98 -21.62 1.42
N GLU A 103 25.94 -21.72 0.10
CA GLU A 103 25.16 -20.88 -0.79
C GLU A 103 23.82 -21.56 -1.14
N LYS A 104 22.92 -20.79 -1.76
CA LYS A 104 21.61 -21.25 -2.21
C LYS A 104 21.50 -20.99 -3.70
N LYS A 105 21.23 -22.02 -4.48
CA LYS A 105 20.96 -21.92 -5.91
C LYS A 105 19.46 -21.76 -6.12
N ILE A 106 19.05 -20.74 -6.87
CA ILE A 106 17.66 -20.48 -7.21
C ILE A 106 17.47 -20.76 -8.69
N LEU A 107 16.63 -21.73 -9.01
CA LEU A 107 16.17 -22.07 -10.34
C LEU A 107 14.81 -21.41 -10.57
N PHE A 108 14.59 -20.79 -11.73
CA PHE A 108 13.32 -20.14 -12.04
C PHE A 108 13.07 -20.11 -13.55
N GLN A 109 11.81 -19.93 -13.95
CA GLN A 109 11.42 -19.72 -15.34
C GLN A 109 11.03 -18.27 -15.57
N GLN A 110 11.56 -17.67 -16.63
CA GLN A 110 11.22 -16.32 -17.06
C GLN A 110 11.20 -16.28 -18.59
N ALA A 111 10.14 -15.71 -19.17
CA ALA A 111 9.94 -15.67 -20.62
C ALA A 111 10.05 -17.04 -21.33
N GLY A 112 9.71 -18.13 -20.63
CA GLY A 112 9.79 -19.50 -21.15
C GLY A 112 11.18 -20.13 -21.10
N GLU A 113 12.18 -19.44 -20.58
CA GLU A 113 13.54 -19.95 -20.39
C GLU A 113 13.79 -20.30 -18.92
N GLU A 114 14.49 -21.41 -18.68
CA GLU A 114 15.02 -21.75 -17.37
C GLU A 114 16.30 -20.95 -17.10
N LYS A 115 16.33 -20.30 -15.94
CA LYS A 115 17.44 -19.47 -15.47
C LYS A 115 17.83 -19.88 -14.06
N GLU A 116 19.07 -19.57 -13.71
CA GLU A 116 19.59 -19.83 -12.38
C GLU A 116 20.44 -18.68 -11.86
N ILE A 117 20.40 -18.48 -10.53
CA ILE A 117 21.34 -17.62 -9.80
C ILE A 117 21.81 -18.34 -8.54
N VAL A 118 22.95 -17.91 -8.00
CA VAL A 118 23.46 -18.39 -6.72
C VAL A 118 23.60 -17.21 -5.77
N VAL A 119 23.05 -17.36 -4.56
CA VAL A 119 23.01 -16.29 -3.55
C VAL A 119 23.45 -16.80 -2.18
N ASP A 120 23.87 -15.87 -1.33
CA ASP A 120 24.31 -16.16 0.03
C ASP A 120 23.12 -16.27 0.98
N GLN A 121 22.06 -15.48 0.74
CA GLN A 121 20.86 -15.54 1.56
C GLN A 121 19.57 -15.26 0.78
N ILE A 122 18.46 -15.80 1.29
CA ILE A 122 17.12 -15.65 0.72
C ILE A 122 16.19 -15.02 1.76
N LEU A 123 15.39 -14.04 1.37
CA LEU A 123 14.23 -13.54 2.11
C LEU A 123 12.95 -13.94 1.40
N VAL A 124 12.00 -14.49 2.15
CA VAL A 124 10.66 -14.81 1.66
C VAL A 124 9.67 -13.76 2.18
N SER A 125 9.12 -12.95 1.28
CA SER A 125 8.22 -11.81 1.56
C SER A 125 6.88 -11.90 0.82
N VAL A 126 6.40 -13.12 0.59
CA VAL A 126 5.22 -13.44 -0.23
C VAL A 126 3.86 -13.27 0.47
N GLY A 127 3.83 -12.65 1.64
CA GLY A 127 2.61 -12.35 2.38
C GLY A 127 2.60 -12.87 3.82
N ARG A 128 1.43 -12.81 4.44
CA ARG A 128 1.23 -13.17 5.85
C ARG A 128 0.05 -14.14 5.99
N THR A 129 0.18 -15.14 6.84
CA THR A 129 -0.87 -16.14 7.14
C THR A 129 -1.42 -15.91 8.56
N PRO A 130 -2.76 -15.83 8.76
CA PRO A 130 -3.37 -15.72 10.08
C PRO A 130 -2.93 -16.85 11.02
N ASN A 131 -2.66 -16.53 12.29
CA ASN A 131 -2.31 -17.53 13.30
C ASN A 131 -3.58 -18.11 13.92
N VAL A 132 -4.07 -19.22 13.36
CA VAL A 132 -5.31 -19.90 13.81
C VAL A 132 -5.02 -21.30 14.37
N GLU A 133 -3.87 -21.88 14.04
CA GLU A 133 -3.48 -23.20 14.50
C GLU A 133 -3.13 -23.20 16.00
N GLY A 134 -3.45 -24.30 16.69
CA GLY A 134 -3.15 -24.47 18.11
C GLY A 134 -4.07 -23.70 19.07
N LEU A 135 -5.05 -22.94 18.55
CA LEU A 135 -5.99 -22.16 19.37
C LEU A 135 -7.24 -22.93 19.82
N ASN A 136 -7.49 -24.13 19.28
CA ASN A 136 -8.69 -24.94 19.54
C ASN A 136 -10.01 -24.16 19.32
N LEU A 137 -10.10 -23.42 18.20
CA LEU A 137 -11.23 -22.54 17.88
C LEU A 137 -12.55 -23.30 17.71
N GLU A 138 -12.48 -24.53 17.17
CA GLU A 138 -13.62 -25.44 17.03
C GLU A 138 -14.20 -25.80 18.39
N GLY A 139 -13.35 -26.07 19.38
CA GLY A 139 -13.77 -26.40 20.75
C GLY A 139 -14.56 -25.29 21.45
N VAL A 140 -14.46 -24.05 20.96
CA VAL A 140 -15.19 -22.88 21.47
C VAL A 140 -16.18 -22.30 20.47
N ASN A 141 -16.55 -23.04 19.41
CA ASN A 141 -17.52 -22.63 18.39
C ASN A 141 -17.15 -21.33 17.65
N VAL A 142 -15.87 -21.11 17.36
CA VAL A 142 -15.38 -20.00 16.54
C VAL A 142 -15.06 -20.51 15.13
N GLN A 143 -15.79 -20.00 14.13
CA GLN A 143 -15.50 -20.31 12.73
C GLN A 143 -14.29 -19.53 12.24
N TYR A 144 -13.46 -20.21 11.45
CA TYR A 144 -12.28 -19.64 10.84
C TYR A 144 -11.96 -20.39 9.54
N ASP A 145 -11.08 -19.81 8.75
CA ASP A 145 -10.44 -20.44 7.60
C ASP A 145 -8.92 -20.25 7.71
N ALA A 146 -8.15 -21.25 7.30
CA ALA A 146 -6.69 -21.23 7.47
C ALA A 146 -6.00 -20.11 6.66
N ARG A 147 -6.64 -19.63 5.59
CA ARG A 147 -6.08 -18.59 4.71
C ARG A 147 -6.57 -17.19 5.08
N SER A 148 -7.86 -17.04 5.31
CA SER A 148 -8.53 -15.77 5.57
C SER A 148 -8.66 -15.45 7.07
N GLY A 149 -8.53 -16.44 7.94
CA GLY A 149 -8.45 -16.27 9.39
C GLY A 149 -9.79 -16.44 10.11
N VAL A 150 -9.90 -15.86 11.32
CA VAL A 150 -11.13 -15.94 12.13
C VAL A 150 -12.24 -15.13 11.48
N GLN A 151 -13.42 -15.75 11.34
CA GLN A 151 -14.59 -15.07 10.80
C GLN A 151 -15.20 -14.15 11.85
N VAL A 152 -15.43 -12.90 11.46
CA VAL A 152 -16.04 -11.89 12.32
C VAL A 152 -17.12 -11.12 11.57
N ASP A 153 -18.11 -10.63 12.32
CA ASP A 153 -19.05 -9.63 11.81
C ASP A 153 -18.41 -8.23 11.74
N ASP A 154 -19.16 -7.26 11.21
CA ASP A 154 -18.70 -5.87 11.07
C ASP A 154 -18.43 -5.15 12.41
N LYS A 155 -18.81 -5.77 13.54
CA LYS A 155 -18.51 -5.31 14.90
C LYS A 155 -17.37 -6.10 15.56
N LEU A 156 -16.65 -6.91 14.78
CA LEU A 156 -15.53 -7.76 15.18
C LEU A 156 -15.91 -8.92 16.11
N ARG A 157 -17.19 -9.31 16.13
CA ARG A 157 -17.67 -10.45 16.91
C ARG A 157 -17.56 -11.73 16.09
N THR A 158 -17.05 -12.79 16.70
CA THR A 158 -16.98 -14.12 16.06
C THR A 158 -18.35 -14.82 16.06
N THR A 159 -18.41 -16.04 15.53
CA THR A 159 -19.60 -16.90 15.66
C THR A 159 -19.93 -17.28 17.10
N ASN A 160 -18.94 -17.24 18.00
CA ASN A 160 -19.19 -17.29 19.43
C ASN A 160 -19.49 -15.88 19.94
N LYS A 161 -20.68 -15.70 20.53
CA LYS A 161 -21.17 -14.41 21.04
C LYS A 161 -20.28 -13.79 22.13
N HIS A 162 -19.43 -14.55 22.80
CA HIS A 162 -18.55 -14.05 23.86
C HIS A 162 -17.11 -13.85 23.39
N ILE A 163 -16.81 -14.15 22.13
CA ILE A 163 -15.46 -14.08 21.57
C ILE A 163 -15.43 -13.06 20.42
N TYR A 164 -14.40 -12.22 20.45
CA TYR A 164 -14.13 -11.19 19.47
C TYR A 164 -12.71 -11.38 18.93
N ALA A 165 -12.46 -10.94 17.70
CA ALA A 165 -11.13 -11.00 17.10
C ALA A 165 -10.81 -9.67 16.42
N ALA A 166 -9.54 -9.27 16.45
CA ALA A 166 -9.03 -8.04 15.85
C ALA A 166 -7.61 -8.24 15.31
N GLY A 167 -7.22 -7.38 14.38
CA GLY A 167 -5.93 -7.37 13.70
C GLY A 167 -5.80 -8.43 12.61
N ASP A 168 -4.55 -8.75 12.25
CA ASP A 168 -4.19 -9.62 11.13
C ASP A 168 -4.83 -11.02 11.13
N ILE A 169 -5.37 -11.48 12.27
CA ILE A 169 -6.00 -12.80 12.38
C ILE A 169 -7.37 -12.87 11.69
N CYS A 170 -8.05 -11.74 11.48
CA CYS A 170 -9.44 -11.73 11.00
C CYS A 170 -9.74 -10.63 9.98
N PHE A 171 -8.72 -9.94 9.48
CA PHE A 171 -8.92 -8.77 8.64
C PHE A 171 -8.00 -8.75 7.41
N PRO A 172 -8.50 -8.30 6.24
CA PRO A 172 -7.71 -8.31 5.01
C PRO A 172 -6.57 -7.30 5.03
N TYR A 173 -6.74 -6.16 5.71
CA TYR A 173 -5.71 -5.12 5.85
C TYR A 173 -4.87 -5.34 7.11
N LYS A 174 -3.66 -5.88 6.91
CA LYS A 174 -2.75 -6.34 7.97
C LYS A 174 -1.78 -5.23 8.39
N PHE A 175 -2.34 -4.16 8.95
CA PHE A 175 -1.57 -2.99 9.38
C PHE A 175 -1.74 -2.72 10.88
N THR A 176 -0.68 -2.22 11.51
CA THR A 176 -0.66 -1.90 12.94
C THR A 176 -1.72 -0.89 13.33
N HIS A 177 -1.89 0.20 12.57
CA HIS A 177 -2.90 1.22 12.83
C HIS A 177 -4.33 0.68 12.66
N THR A 178 -4.55 -0.24 11.71
CA THR A 178 -5.84 -0.94 11.58
C THR A 178 -6.13 -1.78 12.82
N ALA A 179 -5.15 -2.54 13.30
CA ALA A 179 -5.30 -3.35 14.50
C ALA A 179 -5.60 -2.51 15.76
N ASP A 180 -4.96 -1.34 15.93
CA ASP A 180 -5.26 -0.40 17.03
C ASP A 180 -6.73 0.06 16.99
N PHE A 181 -7.19 0.55 15.84
CA PHE A 181 -8.58 1.01 15.69
C PHE A 181 -9.59 -0.12 15.88
N GLN A 182 -9.26 -1.34 15.43
CA GLN A 182 -10.09 -2.51 15.69
C GLN A 182 -10.15 -2.87 17.17
N ALA A 183 -9.05 -2.75 17.91
CA ALA A 183 -9.06 -2.95 19.36
C ALA A 183 -10.00 -1.94 20.05
N ARG A 184 -10.00 -0.67 19.62
CA ARG A 184 -10.96 0.35 20.10
C ARG A 184 -12.41 -0.04 19.80
N ILE A 185 -12.68 -0.55 18.59
CA ILE A 185 -14.02 -1.05 18.22
C ILE A 185 -14.43 -2.22 19.11
N VAL A 186 -13.57 -3.22 19.30
CA VAL A 186 -13.85 -4.39 20.17
C VAL A 186 -14.16 -3.92 21.58
N ILE A 187 -13.28 -3.11 22.19
CA ILE A 187 -13.45 -2.61 23.56
C ILE A 187 -14.75 -1.80 23.68
N GLY A 188 -15.00 -0.87 22.76
CA GLY A 188 -16.21 -0.05 22.75
C GLY A 188 -17.49 -0.88 22.62
N ASN A 189 -17.50 -1.84 21.70
CA ASN A 189 -18.66 -2.69 21.43
C ASN A 189 -18.91 -3.73 22.54
N THR A 190 -17.85 -4.22 23.20
CA THR A 190 -17.95 -5.25 24.25
C THR A 190 -18.30 -4.66 25.61
N LEU A 191 -17.61 -3.60 26.03
CA LEU A 191 -17.70 -3.08 27.39
C LEU A 191 -18.66 -1.90 27.55
N PHE A 192 -18.98 -1.18 26.46
CA PHE A 192 -19.69 0.09 26.50
C PHE A 192 -20.93 0.15 25.60
N MET A 193 -21.48 -1.01 25.22
CA MET A 193 -22.64 -1.13 24.32
C MET A 193 -22.47 -0.34 23.00
N GLY A 194 -21.23 -0.19 22.55
CA GLY A 194 -20.86 0.49 21.32
C GLY A 194 -21.50 -0.15 20.08
N ARG A 195 -21.57 0.65 19.02
CA ARG A 195 -22.08 0.23 17.71
C ARG A 195 -21.11 0.55 16.59
N SER A 196 -19.82 0.68 16.92
CA SER A 196 -18.77 0.98 15.96
C SER A 196 -18.59 -0.17 14.99
N LYS A 197 -18.26 0.14 13.74
CA LYS A 197 -18.23 -0.80 12.62
C LYS A 197 -16.94 -0.66 11.85
N THR A 198 -16.37 -1.79 11.44
CA THR A 198 -15.16 -1.81 10.61
C THR A 198 -15.38 -1.27 9.20
N SER A 199 -16.59 -1.41 8.67
CA SER A 199 -17.02 -0.89 7.37
C SER A 199 -17.00 0.65 7.28
N ARG A 200 -16.86 1.34 8.41
CA ARG A 200 -16.70 2.80 8.48
C ARG A 200 -15.25 3.25 8.62
N LEU A 201 -14.30 2.33 8.73
CA LEU A 201 -12.90 2.69 8.80
C LEU A 201 -12.39 3.09 7.41
N THR A 202 -11.79 4.26 7.34
CA THR A 202 -10.96 4.67 6.21
C THR A 202 -9.53 4.27 6.55
N ILE A 203 -8.99 3.29 5.83
CA ILE A 203 -7.68 2.70 6.13
C ILE A 203 -6.69 3.19 5.09
N PRO A 204 -5.75 4.08 5.46
CA PRO A 204 -4.62 4.40 4.60
C PRO A 204 -3.54 3.31 4.71
N TRP A 205 -2.63 3.28 3.76
CA TRP A 205 -1.38 2.53 3.86
C TRP A 205 -0.26 3.26 3.16
N CYS A 206 0.97 2.84 3.46
CA CYS A 206 2.18 3.35 2.85
C CYS A 206 3.18 2.19 2.69
N THR A 207 3.83 2.15 1.54
CA THR A 207 5.05 1.37 1.30
C THR A 207 6.23 2.33 1.38
N TYR A 208 7.15 2.08 2.31
CA TYR A 208 8.23 2.99 2.68
C TYR A 208 9.50 2.77 1.84
N THR A 209 9.31 2.65 0.52
CA THR A 209 10.40 2.83 -0.44
C THR A 209 10.72 4.32 -0.61
N ASP A 210 11.74 4.63 -1.39
CA ASP A 210 12.12 5.99 -1.75
C ASP A 210 12.09 6.11 -3.29
N PRO A 211 11.09 6.79 -3.90
CA PRO A 211 9.98 7.46 -3.22
C PRO A 211 8.97 6.48 -2.59
N GLU A 212 8.18 6.98 -1.63
CA GLU A 212 7.13 6.22 -0.96
C GLU A 212 5.89 6.10 -1.85
N ILE A 213 5.08 5.05 -1.69
CA ILE A 213 3.71 5.00 -2.22
C ILE A 213 2.74 4.96 -1.05
N ALA A 214 1.88 5.96 -0.96
CA ALA A 214 0.80 6.00 0.02
C ALA A 214 -0.56 6.08 -0.65
N HIS A 215 -1.54 5.36 -0.12
CA HIS A 215 -2.89 5.30 -0.69
C HIS A 215 -3.96 5.28 0.40
N VAL A 216 -5.14 5.83 0.06
CA VAL A 216 -6.36 5.70 0.86
C VAL A 216 -7.59 5.64 -0.04
N GLY A 217 -8.57 4.81 0.31
CA GLY A 217 -9.86 4.75 -0.37
C GLY A 217 -9.88 3.76 -1.54
N LEU A 218 -10.53 4.16 -2.64
CA LEU A 218 -10.71 3.34 -3.83
C LEU A 218 -9.72 3.72 -4.94
N TYR A 219 -9.14 2.70 -5.57
CA TYR A 219 -8.54 2.84 -6.90
C TYR A 219 -9.61 3.04 -7.99
N GLU A 220 -9.20 3.51 -9.17
CA GLU A 220 -10.10 3.67 -10.33
C GLU A 220 -10.81 2.37 -10.71
N HIS A 221 -10.08 1.25 -10.76
CA HIS A 221 -10.67 -0.05 -11.12
C HIS A 221 -11.73 -0.50 -10.10
N GLN A 222 -11.50 -0.26 -8.80
CA GLN A 222 -12.45 -0.58 -7.73
C GLN A 222 -13.68 0.35 -7.76
N ALA A 223 -13.50 1.62 -8.10
CA ALA A 223 -14.59 2.55 -8.28
C ALA A 223 -15.51 2.10 -9.43
N LYS A 224 -14.91 1.67 -10.55
CA LYS A 224 -15.63 1.12 -11.70
C LYS A 224 -16.38 -0.17 -11.36
N GLU A 225 -15.76 -1.11 -10.64
CA GLU A 225 -16.42 -2.34 -10.16
C GLU A 225 -17.64 -2.05 -9.28
N LYS A 226 -17.58 -0.98 -8.48
CA LYS A 226 -18.70 -0.50 -7.65
C LYS A 226 -19.73 0.33 -8.41
N GLY A 227 -19.56 0.54 -9.72
CA GLY A 227 -20.47 1.32 -10.56
C GLY A 227 -20.37 2.83 -10.35
N TYR A 228 -19.26 3.34 -9.80
CA TYR A 228 -19.00 4.77 -9.71
C TYR A 228 -18.34 5.28 -10.99
N GLU A 229 -18.88 6.37 -11.54
CA GLU A 229 -18.13 7.21 -12.45
C GLU A 229 -17.28 8.20 -11.64
N ILE A 230 -16.04 8.44 -12.09
CA ILE A 230 -15.09 9.30 -11.40
C ILE A 230 -14.50 10.37 -12.33
N ASP A 231 -14.13 11.50 -11.73
CA ASP A 231 -13.21 12.48 -12.29
C ASP A 231 -11.87 12.32 -11.55
N THR A 232 -10.77 12.13 -12.28
CA THR A 232 -9.42 11.95 -11.71
C THR A 232 -8.60 13.21 -11.91
N PHE A 233 -7.94 13.67 -10.83
CA PHE A 233 -7.03 14.81 -10.85
C PHE A 233 -5.63 14.34 -10.45
N VAL A 234 -4.61 14.82 -11.15
CA VAL A 234 -3.21 14.47 -10.92
C VAL A 234 -2.36 15.74 -10.86
N GLN A 235 -1.50 15.82 -9.86
CA GLN A 235 -0.53 16.89 -9.66
C GLN A 235 0.88 16.28 -9.54
N PRO A 236 1.74 16.43 -10.57
CA PRO A 236 3.13 16.01 -10.49
C PRO A 236 3.92 16.81 -9.44
N PHE A 237 4.87 16.16 -8.75
CA PHE A 237 5.74 16.83 -7.78
C PHE A 237 6.76 17.78 -8.43
N SER A 238 7.11 17.57 -9.70
CA SER A 238 7.83 18.56 -10.54
C SER A 238 7.08 19.89 -10.73
N GLY A 239 5.80 19.96 -10.34
CA GLY A 239 5.01 21.19 -10.29
C GLY A 239 4.88 21.80 -8.89
N VAL A 240 5.66 21.34 -7.91
CA VAL A 240 5.58 21.73 -6.49
C VAL A 240 6.90 22.34 -6.05
N ASP A 241 6.89 23.64 -5.77
CA ASP A 241 8.12 24.40 -5.51
C ASP A 241 8.98 23.82 -4.38
N ARG A 242 8.36 23.29 -3.32
CA ARG A 242 9.11 22.66 -2.23
C ARG A 242 9.84 21.39 -2.69
N ALA A 243 9.16 20.55 -3.46
CA ALA A 243 9.73 19.31 -3.99
C ALA A 243 10.94 19.60 -4.89
N ILE A 244 10.84 20.63 -5.75
CA ILE A 244 11.95 21.10 -6.59
C ILE A 244 13.13 21.59 -5.73
N LEU A 245 12.86 22.37 -4.68
CA LEU A 245 13.90 22.88 -3.79
C LEU A 245 14.61 21.77 -3.01
N ASP A 246 13.90 20.69 -2.69
CA ASP A 246 14.44 19.53 -1.97
C ASP A 246 15.10 18.51 -2.92
N GLY A 247 14.90 18.63 -4.23
CA GLY A 247 15.35 17.64 -5.22
C GLY A 247 14.49 16.36 -5.24
N GLU A 248 13.26 16.44 -4.72
CA GLU A 248 12.32 15.34 -4.50
C GLU A 248 11.14 15.43 -5.47
N GLU A 249 11.42 15.66 -6.75
CA GLU A 249 10.41 15.93 -7.79
C GLU A 249 9.71 14.68 -8.33
N GLU A 250 10.19 13.49 -7.96
CA GLU A 250 9.71 12.22 -8.49
C GLU A 250 8.28 11.91 -8.00
N GLY A 251 7.40 11.57 -8.96
CA GLY A 251 6.04 11.10 -8.69
C GLY A 251 4.95 12.17 -8.74
N PHE A 252 3.83 11.88 -8.08
CA PHE A 252 2.58 12.63 -8.19
C PHE A 252 1.68 12.46 -6.98
N ALA A 253 0.77 13.42 -6.78
CA ALA A 253 -0.44 13.23 -5.99
C ALA A 253 -1.63 13.04 -6.96
N LYS A 254 -2.45 12.01 -6.73
CA LYS A 254 -3.61 11.64 -7.54
C LYS A 254 -4.84 11.48 -6.65
N VAL A 255 -5.97 12.03 -7.08
CA VAL A 255 -7.25 11.92 -6.34
C VAL A 255 -8.40 11.59 -7.29
N HIS A 256 -9.27 10.68 -6.86
CA HIS A 256 -10.49 10.28 -7.54
C HIS A 256 -11.70 10.92 -6.85
N VAL A 257 -12.48 11.70 -7.60
CA VAL A 257 -13.71 12.33 -7.13
C VAL A 257 -14.90 11.68 -7.83
N LYS A 258 -15.96 11.35 -7.09
CA LYS A 258 -17.19 10.83 -7.69
C LYS A 258 -17.81 11.88 -8.62
N LYS A 259 -17.95 11.52 -9.89
CA LYS A 259 -18.42 12.40 -10.97
C LYS A 259 -19.76 13.04 -10.63
N GLY A 260 -19.86 14.35 -10.90
CA GLY A 260 -21.05 15.15 -10.57
C GLY A 260 -21.19 15.51 -9.09
N THR A 261 -20.23 15.14 -8.24
CA THR A 261 -20.22 15.48 -6.82
C THR A 261 -18.85 16.05 -6.40
N ASP A 262 -18.70 16.39 -5.12
CA ASP A 262 -17.44 16.80 -4.49
C ASP A 262 -16.77 15.67 -3.69
N GLN A 263 -17.37 14.48 -3.69
CA GLN A 263 -16.97 13.38 -2.82
C GLN A 263 -15.67 12.75 -3.29
N ILE A 264 -14.65 12.77 -2.43
CA ILE A 264 -13.40 12.03 -2.64
C ILE A 264 -13.68 10.53 -2.43
N LEU A 265 -13.31 9.70 -3.40
CA LEU A 265 -13.44 8.23 -3.32
C LEU A 265 -12.12 7.54 -2.99
N GLY A 266 -10.99 8.13 -3.39
CA GLY A 266 -9.67 7.62 -3.06
C GLY A 266 -8.56 8.54 -3.55
N ALA A 267 -7.35 8.33 -3.05
CA ALA A 267 -6.17 9.09 -3.41
C ALA A 267 -4.92 8.23 -3.32
N THR A 268 -3.96 8.48 -4.21
CA THR A 268 -2.63 7.86 -4.26
C THR A 268 -1.59 8.96 -4.32
N ILE A 269 -0.55 8.88 -3.49
CA ILE A 269 0.60 9.78 -3.50
C ILE A 269 1.86 8.95 -3.69
N VAL A 270 2.68 9.31 -4.67
CA VAL A 270 4.03 8.78 -4.86
C VAL A 270 4.99 9.95 -4.74
N ALA A 271 5.77 9.99 -3.65
CA ALA A 271 6.69 11.08 -3.35
C ALA A 271 7.55 10.73 -2.12
N ALA A 272 8.56 11.56 -1.84
CA ALA A 272 9.11 11.62 -0.49
C ALA A 272 8.00 12.00 0.52
N HIS A 273 7.99 11.36 1.69
CA HIS A 273 7.03 11.61 2.76
C HIS A 273 5.54 11.40 2.37
N ALA A 274 5.25 10.56 1.38
CA ALA A 274 3.88 10.27 0.96
C ALA A 274 3.00 9.74 2.11
N GLY A 275 3.58 8.95 3.03
CA GLY A 275 2.90 8.41 4.21
C GLY A 275 2.42 9.49 5.19
N ASP A 276 3.12 10.62 5.28
CA ASP A 276 2.67 11.76 6.06
C ASP A 276 1.58 12.55 5.30
N LEU A 277 1.79 12.77 4.00
CA LEU A 277 0.89 13.53 3.14
C LEU A 277 -0.50 12.89 2.98
N ILE A 278 -0.59 11.56 2.89
CA ILE A 278 -1.86 10.84 2.69
C ILE A 278 -2.86 11.02 3.84
N SER A 279 -2.37 11.44 5.01
CA SER A 279 -3.18 11.67 6.20
C SER A 279 -4.24 12.76 5.99
N GLU A 280 -3.97 13.76 5.14
CA GLU A 280 -4.95 14.81 4.82
C GLU A 280 -6.15 14.24 4.05
N PHE A 281 -5.91 13.42 3.03
CA PHE A 281 -6.99 12.72 2.31
C PHE A 281 -7.73 11.74 3.22
N THR A 282 -7.01 11.06 4.11
CA THR A 282 -7.61 10.16 5.10
C THR A 282 -8.59 10.92 6.00
N LEU A 283 -8.18 12.07 6.53
CA LEU A 283 -9.02 12.94 7.33
C LEU A 283 -10.23 13.43 6.54
N ALA A 284 -10.01 13.87 5.29
CA ALA A 284 -11.06 14.39 4.43
C ALA A 284 -12.13 13.34 4.14
N ILE A 285 -11.73 12.14 3.71
CA ILE A 285 -12.65 11.03 3.43
C ILE A 285 -13.39 10.59 4.71
N THR A 286 -12.70 10.50 5.84
CA THR A 286 -13.30 10.10 7.12
C THR A 286 -14.40 11.06 7.59
N ASN A 287 -14.29 12.34 7.24
CA ASN A 287 -15.21 13.40 7.68
C ASN A 287 -16.09 13.93 6.54
N ASP A 288 -16.20 13.20 5.43
CA ASP A 288 -16.99 13.60 4.25
C ASP A 288 -16.64 15.01 3.71
N ILE A 289 -15.38 15.44 3.86
CA ILE A 289 -14.86 16.69 3.30
C ILE A 289 -14.53 16.46 1.82
N GLY A 290 -15.19 17.23 0.95
CA GLY A 290 -14.95 17.16 -0.49
C GLY A 290 -13.64 17.83 -0.93
N LEU A 291 -13.24 17.58 -2.18
CA LEU A 291 -11.99 18.11 -2.74
C LEU A 291 -11.98 19.65 -2.80
N SER A 292 -13.15 20.29 -2.95
CA SER A 292 -13.24 21.76 -2.83
C SER A 292 -12.93 22.28 -1.42
N GLY A 293 -13.14 21.48 -0.38
CA GLY A 293 -12.76 21.81 0.99
C GLY A 293 -11.25 21.89 1.17
N ILE A 294 -10.53 20.92 0.59
CA ILE A 294 -9.06 20.93 0.53
C ILE A 294 -8.56 22.18 -0.21
N GLY A 295 -9.09 22.46 -1.42
CA GLY A 295 -8.65 23.61 -2.22
C GLY A 295 -8.88 24.98 -1.57
N LYS A 296 -9.90 25.10 -0.69
CA LYS A 296 -10.17 26.33 0.08
C LYS A 296 -9.32 26.48 1.33
N THR A 297 -8.65 25.41 1.75
CA THR A 297 -7.83 25.40 2.97
C THR A 297 -6.47 26.02 2.67
N ILE A 298 -6.05 26.99 3.49
CA ILE A 298 -4.74 27.62 3.36
C ILE A 298 -3.68 26.60 3.78
N HIS A 299 -2.81 26.24 2.84
CA HIS A 299 -1.63 25.42 3.10
C HIS A 299 -0.40 26.33 3.29
N PRO A 300 0.50 26.07 4.24
CA PRO A 300 1.77 26.77 4.33
C PRO A 300 2.58 26.63 3.04
N TYR A 301 3.28 27.71 2.66
CA TYR A 301 4.11 27.76 1.47
C TYR A 301 5.56 28.19 1.81
N PRO A 302 6.59 27.55 1.24
CA PRO A 302 6.52 26.36 0.38
C PRO A 302 6.47 25.05 1.20
N THR A 303 5.54 24.15 0.89
CA THR A 303 5.49 22.78 1.44
C THR A 303 5.12 21.78 0.36
N GLN A 304 5.48 20.50 0.54
CA GLN A 304 5.09 19.44 -0.40
C GLN A 304 3.58 19.17 -0.38
N ALA A 305 2.91 19.47 0.74
CA ALA A 305 1.44 19.43 0.85
C ALA A 305 0.73 20.39 -0.12
N ASP A 306 1.43 21.36 -0.71
CA ASP A 306 0.85 22.19 -1.79
C ASP A 306 0.42 21.34 -3.01
N SER A 307 1.00 20.15 -3.21
CA SER A 307 0.52 19.15 -4.17
C SER A 307 -0.97 18.82 -3.99
N ILE A 308 -1.41 18.63 -2.74
CA ILE A 308 -2.77 18.29 -2.35
C ILE A 308 -3.72 19.47 -2.58
N ARG A 309 -3.32 20.68 -2.16
CA ARG A 309 -4.08 21.91 -2.43
C ARG A 309 -4.29 22.15 -3.92
N LYS A 310 -3.26 21.95 -4.74
CA LYS A 310 -3.33 22.13 -6.21
C LYS A 310 -4.33 21.18 -6.88
N LEU A 311 -4.57 19.98 -6.33
CA LEU A 311 -5.65 19.10 -6.80
C LEU A 311 -7.03 19.74 -6.55
N GLY A 312 -7.23 20.41 -5.42
CA GLY A 312 -8.42 21.21 -5.13
C GLY A 312 -8.62 22.39 -6.09
N ASP A 313 -7.54 23.06 -6.49
CA ASP A 313 -7.58 24.11 -7.52
C ASP A 313 -7.95 23.53 -8.89
N ALA A 314 -7.36 22.39 -9.27
CA ALA A 314 -7.67 21.70 -10.53
C ALA A 314 -9.15 21.32 -10.60
N TYR A 315 -9.70 20.78 -9.50
CA TYR A 315 -11.12 20.50 -9.37
C TYR A 315 -11.98 21.76 -9.47
N SER A 316 -11.60 22.84 -8.79
CA SER A 316 -12.36 24.10 -8.83
C SER A 316 -12.43 24.70 -10.24
N ARG A 317 -11.38 24.53 -11.05
CA ARG A 317 -11.35 24.98 -12.46
C ARG A 317 -12.39 24.27 -13.33
N THR A 318 -12.73 23.01 -13.05
CA THR A 318 -13.77 22.29 -13.83
C THR A 318 -15.18 22.82 -13.54
N ARG A 319 -15.41 23.39 -12.35
CA ARG A 319 -16.68 24.02 -11.97
C ARG A 319 -16.88 25.41 -12.59
N LEU A 320 -15.84 26.04 -13.14
CA LEU A 320 -15.96 27.27 -13.95
C LEU A 320 -16.51 26.94 -15.34
N THR A 321 -17.78 26.54 -15.41
CA THR A 321 -18.43 26.17 -16.66
C THR A 321 -18.48 27.39 -17.62
N PRO A 322 -18.56 27.17 -18.95
CA PRO A 322 -18.72 28.25 -19.92
C PRO A 322 -19.91 29.18 -19.61
N PHE A 323 -20.98 28.63 -19.03
CA PHE A 323 -22.13 29.40 -18.56
C PHE A 323 -21.77 30.31 -17.38
N VAL A 324 -21.12 29.77 -16.34
CA VAL A 324 -20.66 30.55 -15.18
C VAL A 324 -19.65 31.61 -15.60
N LYS A 325 -18.71 31.28 -16.50
CA LYS A 325 -17.76 32.23 -17.07
C LYS A 325 -18.46 33.34 -17.86
N LYS A 326 -19.50 33.02 -18.62
CA LYS A 326 -20.31 34.01 -19.35
C LYS A 326 -21.08 34.92 -18.39
N LEU A 327 -21.64 34.37 -17.31
CA LEU A 327 -22.32 35.13 -16.26
C LEU A 327 -21.35 36.08 -15.54
N PHE A 328 -20.14 35.59 -15.23
CA PHE A 328 -19.08 36.35 -14.59
C PHE A 328 -18.59 37.50 -15.48
N ASN A 329 -18.36 37.22 -16.78
CA ASN A 329 -18.00 38.24 -17.76
C ASN A 329 -19.12 39.27 -17.98
N PHE A 330 -20.38 38.86 -17.89
CA PHE A 330 -21.52 39.78 -17.97
C PHE A 330 -21.60 40.68 -16.74
N TRP A 331 -21.39 40.13 -15.53
CA TRP A 331 -21.33 40.88 -14.29
C TRP A 331 -20.19 41.90 -14.29
N LEU A 332 -18.96 41.48 -14.65
CA LEU A 332 -17.80 42.37 -14.78
C LEU A 332 -18.02 43.51 -15.79
N ARG A 333 -18.82 43.30 -16.84
CA ARG A 333 -19.20 44.34 -17.81
C ARG A 333 -20.22 45.36 -17.27
N ILE A 334 -20.95 45.02 -16.20
CA ILE A 334 -21.97 45.89 -15.59
C ILE A 334 -21.40 46.63 -14.39
N THR A 335 -20.45 46.02 -13.68
CA THR A 335 -19.85 46.58 -12.46
C THR A 335 -18.49 47.23 -12.66
N GLY A 336 -17.88 47.09 -13.84
CA GLY A 336 -16.65 47.78 -14.26
C GLY A 336 -16.95 48.85 -15.29
#